data_AF-A0A5V0FBP1-F1
#
_entry.id   AF-A0A5V0FBP1-F1
#
_cell.length_a   1.000
_cell.length_b   1.000
_cell.length_c   1.000
_cell.angle_alpha   90.00
_cell.angle_beta   90.00
_cell.angle_gamma   90.00
#
_symmetry.space_group_name_H-M   'P 1'
#
loop_
_entity.id
_entity.type
_entity.pdbx_description
1 polymer ?
#
loop_
_entity_poly.entity_id
_entity_poly.type
_entity_poly.pdbx_seq_one_letter_code
_entity_poly.pdbx_strand_id
1 'polypeptide(L)'
;MSDSPVRIIRVSRPEEITAHPVSSADNRLVLVSLPSMLSTAVAGRMFLWRLSVLRSQGAIPGRLSCLLMGDRKRWDDPAGGYDWLPCRDVLSVRETLLRILEWPERLLRPVRLPLPLSPRQREILDGTLAKKTVSQIARELGVTDRAVFASRRTLMTKMGLRNRMDLMGLADGGAEMSLERSGR
;
A
#
# COMPACT_ATOMS: atom_id res chain seq x y z
N MET A 1 -18.06 16.14 26.27
CA MET A 1 -17.35 15.24 25.33
C MET A 1 -17.17 16.01 24.05
N SER A 2 -15.94 16.42 23.73
CA SER A 2 -15.68 17.27 22.56
C SER A 2 -16.00 16.46 21.31
N ASP A 3 -16.96 16.95 20.52
CA ASP A 3 -17.35 16.39 19.23
C ASP A 3 -16.23 16.70 18.23
N SER A 4 -15.10 16.02 18.38
CA SER A 4 -13.97 16.19 17.47
C SER A 4 -14.39 15.62 16.11
N PRO A 5 -14.53 16.45 15.05
CA PRO A 5 -15.07 15.99 13.79
C PRO A 5 -14.10 14.99 13.14
N VAL A 6 -14.54 13.74 12.99
CA VAL A 6 -13.78 12.73 12.26
C VAL A 6 -13.79 13.08 10.77
N ARG A 7 -12.61 13.32 10.20
CA ARG A 7 -12.47 13.58 8.76
C ARG A 7 -12.02 12.31 8.04
N ILE A 8 -12.83 11.87 7.08
CA ILE A 8 -12.47 10.76 6.19
C ILE A 8 -11.85 11.34 4.92
N ILE A 9 -10.63 10.91 4.61
CA ILE A 9 -9.90 11.32 3.41
C ILE A 9 -9.58 10.07 2.60
N ARG A 10 -9.97 10.07 1.33
CA ARG A 10 -9.54 9.03 0.39
C ARG A 10 -8.15 9.38 -0.11
N VAL A 11 -7.22 8.43 0.01
CA VAL A 11 -5.87 8.54 -0.50
C VAL A 11 -5.56 7.33 -1.38
N SER A 12 -5.01 7.57 -2.55
CA SER A 12 -4.60 6.51 -3.49
C SER A 12 -3.13 6.16 -3.32
N ARG A 13 -2.35 7.11 -2.80
CA ARG A 13 -0.91 7.00 -2.60
C ARG A 13 -0.56 7.48 -1.19
N PRO A 14 0.35 6.83 -0.46
CA PRO A 14 0.70 7.24 0.90
C PRO A 14 1.42 8.59 0.93
N GLU A 15 2.01 9.04 -0.18
CA GLU A 15 2.57 10.39 -0.32
C GLU A 15 1.50 11.48 -0.14
N GLU A 16 0.22 11.21 -0.45
CA GLU A 16 -0.87 12.18 -0.26
C GLU A 16 -1.15 12.44 1.23
N ILE A 17 -0.76 11.52 2.12
CA ILE A 17 -0.95 11.67 3.57
C ILE A 17 -0.19 12.88 4.10
N THR A 18 0.99 13.19 3.53
CA THR A 18 1.84 14.29 3.98
C THR A 18 1.31 15.66 3.54
N ALA A 19 0.50 15.71 2.47
CA ALA A 19 -0.16 16.92 2.00
C ALA A 19 -1.31 17.39 2.91
N HIS A 20 -1.69 16.57 3.90
CA HIS A 20 -2.65 16.92 4.93
C HIS A 20 -1.89 17.23 6.22
N PRO A 21 -1.54 18.52 6.46
CA PRO A 21 -0.82 18.93 7.66
C PRO A 21 -1.66 18.64 8.90
N VAL A 22 -0.97 18.25 9.96
CA VAL A 22 -1.57 17.68 11.17
C VAL A 22 -1.05 18.49 12.35
N SER A 23 -1.94 18.84 13.28
CA SER A 23 -1.49 19.29 14.59
C SER A 23 -0.84 18.13 15.34
N SER A 24 0.07 18.40 16.28
CA SER A 24 0.68 17.36 17.12
C SER A 24 -0.34 16.59 17.98
N ALA A 25 -1.58 17.08 18.07
CA ALA A 25 -2.69 16.48 18.80
C ALA A 25 -3.60 15.57 17.96
N ASP A 26 -3.51 15.56 16.62
CA ASP A 26 -4.45 14.77 15.82
C ASP A 26 -3.96 13.32 15.65
N ASN A 27 -4.83 12.37 15.99
CA ASN A 27 -4.58 10.95 15.79
C ASN A 27 -5.04 10.53 14.39
N ARG A 28 -4.14 9.90 13.62
CA ARG A 28 -4.41 9.47 12.24
C ARG A 28 -4.46 7.97 12.12
N LEU A 29 -5.42 7.50 11.34
CA LEU A 29 -5.59 6.11 10.98
C LEU A 29 -5.72 5.98 9.47
N VAL A 30 -4.96 5.05 8.89
CA VAL A 30 -5.11 4.64 7.49
C VAL A 30 -5.73 3.26 7.46
N LEU A 31 -6.76 3.11 6.63
CA LEU A 31 -7.36 1.83 6.30
C LEU A 31 -6.90 1.42 4.90
N VAL A 32 -6.29 0.26 4.78
CA VAL A 32 -5.86 -0.30 3.49
C VAL A 32 -6.66 -1.52 3.15
N SER A 33 -7.29 -1.53 1.98
CA SER A 33 -8.06 -2.66 1.49
C SER A 33 -7.14 -3.72 0.85
N LEU A 34 -7.27 -4.97 1.29
CA LEU A 34 -6.62 -6.16 0.76
C LEU A 34 -7.68 -7.27 0.54
N PRO A 35 -8.52 -7.13 -0.49
CA PRO A 35 -9.52 -8.14 -0.84
C PRO A 35 -8.89 -9.49 -1.21
N SER A 36 -9.69 -10.56 -1.24
CA SER A 36 -9.20 -11.89 -1.62
C SER A 36 -8.66 -11.93 -3.05
N MET A 37 -9.22 -11.15 -3.98
CA MET A 37 -8.79 -11.22 -5.37
C MET A 37 -7.42 -10.53 -5.54
N LEU A 38 -6.45 -11.26 -6.11
CA LEU A 38 -5.08 -10.79 -6.28
C LEU A 38 -5.01 -9.45 -7.02
N SER A 39 -5.68 -9.33 -8.17
CA SER A 39 -5.63 -8.12 -9.00
C SER A 39 -6.11 -6.86 -8.27
N THR A 40 -7.10 -6.98 -7.37
CA THR A 40 -7.63 -5.85 -6.61
C THR A 40 -6.80 -5.56 -5.35
N ALA A 41 -6.13 -6.55 -4.77
CA ALA A 41 -5.24 -6.37 -3.61
C ALA A 41 -3.94 -5.63 -3.95
N VAL A 42 -3.55 -5.55 -5.23
CA VAL A 42 -2.24 -5.00 -5.63
C VAL A 42 -2.12 -3.53 -5.24
N ALA A 43 -3.16 -2.71 -5.45
CA ALA A 43 -3.13 -1.31 -5.05
C ALA A 43 -2.85 -1.16 -3.55
N GLY A 44 -3.52 -1.95 -2.72
CA GLY A 44 -3.26 -2.01 -1.28
C GLY A 44 -1.84 -2.46 -0.96
N ARG A 45 -1.32 -3.50 -1.61
CA ARG A 45 0.07 -3.96 -1.38
C ARG A 45 1.12 -2.92 -1.79
N MET A 46 0.90 -2.23 -2.89
CA MET A 46 1.75 -1.11 -3.32
C MET A 46 1.69 0.06 -2.36
N PHE A 47 0.49 0.41 -1.90
CA PHE A 47 0.30 1.43 -0.89
C PHE A 47 1.10 1.08 0.38
N LEU A 48 0.99 -0.16 0.88
CA LEU A 48 1.71 -0.61 2.07
C LEU A 48 3.23 -0.61 1.89
N TRP A 49 3.72 -1.01 0.72
CA TRP A 49 5.14 -0.95 0.41
C TRP A 49 5.65 0.50 0.41
N ARG A 50 4.99 1.41 -0.31
CA ARG A 50 5.36 2.83 -0.34
C ARG A 50 5.28 3.48 1.04
N LEU A 51 4.24 3.16 1.82
CA LEU A 51 4.08 3.64 3.18
C LEU A 51 5.24 3.19 4.06
N SER A 52 5.68 1.94 3.92
CA SER A 52 6.85 1.43 4.64
C SER A 52 8.15 2.13 4.23
N VAL A 53 8.32 2.49 2.96
CA VAL A 53 9.48 3.27 2.48
C VAL A 53 9.47 4.66 3.12
N LEU A 54 8.33 5.37 3.08
CA LEU A 54 8.20 6.70 3.69
C LEU A 54 8.46 6.66 5.20
N ARG A 55 7.98 5.63 5.91
CA ARG A 55 8.29 5.43 7.33
C ARG A 55 9.78 5.21 7.59
N SER A 56 10.45 4.39 6.76
CA SER A 56 11.89 4.15 6.91
C SER A 56 12.74 5.41 6.66
N GLN A 57 12.21 6.36 5.89
CA GLN A 57 12.83 7.65 5.61
C GLN A 57 12.48 8.73 6.65
N GLY A 58 11.62 8.42 7.63
CA GLY A 58 11.11 9.42 8.58
C GLY A 58 10.17 10.46 7.96
N ALA A 59 9.69 10.23 6.74
CA ALA A 59 8.89 11.18 5.97
C ALA A 59 7.39 11.21 6.38
N ILE A 60 6.96 10.27 7.22
CA ILE A 60 5.59 10.27 7.77
C ILE A 60 5.60 11.04 9.10
N PRO A 61 4.95 12.22 9.17
CA PRO A 61 4.90 13.01 10.39
C PRO A 61 3.92 12.41 11.40
N GLY A 62 4.33 12.37 12.67
CA GLY A 62 3.47 12.03 13.80
C GLY A 62 3.07 10.55 13.89
N ARG A 63 1.97 10.30 14.61
CA ARG A 63 1.46 8.95 14.90
C ARG A 63 0.44 8.53 13.86
N LEU A 64 0.87 7.66 12.95
CA LEU A 64 0.02 7.10 11.91
C LEU A 64 -0.24 5.62 12.21
N SER A 65 -1.45 5.28 12.65
CA SER A 65 -1.90 3.89 12.73
C SER A 65 -2.29 3.40 11.33
N CYS A 66 -2.08 2.12 11.05
CA CYS A 66 -2.47 1.50 9.78
C CYS A 66 -3.17 0.17 10.05
N LEU A 67 -4.37 0.00 9.52
CA LEU A 67 -5.15 -1.23 9.62
C LEU A 67 -5.44 -1.79 8.23
N LEU A 68 -5.48 -3.11 8.16
CA LEU A 68 -5.84 -3.86 6.96
C LEU A 68 -7.30 -4.28 7.01
N MET A 69 -7.99 -4.16 5.89
CA MET A 69 -9.37 -4.61 5.71
C MET A 69 -9.40 -5.63 4.56
N GLY A 70 -9.96 -6.82 4.80
CA GLY A 70 -10.13 -7.84 3.76
C GLY A 70 -9.84 -9.25 4.25
N ASP A 71 -9.24 -10.07 3.38
CA ASP A 71 -9.08 -11.50 3.62
C ASP A 71 -7.80 -11.83 4.38
N ARG A 72 -7.90 -11.77 5.71
CA ARG A 72 -6.78 -12.07 6.61
C ARG A 72 -6.15 -13.43 6.32
N LYS A 73 -6.93 -14.48 6.10
CA LYS A 73 -6.39 -15.85 5.91
C LYS A 73 -5.47 -15.93 4.70
N ARG A 74 -5.78 -15.17 3.64
CA ARG A 74 -4.97 -15.13 2.42
C ARG A 74 -3.67 -14.34 2.59
N TRP A 75 -3.67 -13.34 3.48
CA TRP A 75 -2.64 -12.29 3.51
C TRP A 75 -1.90 -12.15 4.85
N ASP A 76 -2.14 -13.03 5.83
CA ASP A 76 -1.60 -12.91 7.20
C ASP A 76 -0.07 -12.82 7.23
N ASP A 77 0.62 -13.56 6.36
CA ASP A 77 2.10 -13.59 6.26
C ASP A 77 2.71 -12.37 5.51
N PRO A 78 2.23 -11.98 4.30
CA PRO A 78 2.77 -10.81 3.57
C PRO A 78 2.31 -9.44 4.12
N ALA A 79 1.45 -9.41 5.14
CA ALA A 79 0.96 -8.17 5.75
C ALA A 79 1.99 -7.43 6.62
N GLY A 80 3.23 -7.93 6.78
CA GLY A 80 4.33 -7.16 7.38
C GLY A 80 4.10 -6.71 8.84
N GLY A 81 3.18 -7.36 9.56
CA GLY A 81 2.87 -7.04 10.95
C GLY A 81 1.84 -5.93 11.16
N TYR A 82 1.10 -5.51 10.13
CA TYR A 82 -0.07 -4.63 10.31
C TYR A 82 -1.24 -5.38 10.96
N ASP A 83 -2.00 -4.66 11.80
CA ASP A 83 -3.20 -5.20 12.43
C ASP A 83 -4.39 -5.22 11.45
N TRP A 84 -5.23 -6.23 11.59
CA TRP A 84 -6.43 -6.40 10.77
C TRP A 84 -7.65 -5.83 11.47
N LEU A 85 -8.43 -5.05 10.74
CA LEU A 85 -9.72 -4.57 11.20
C LEU A 85 -10.71 -5.76 11.25
N PRO A 86 -11.26 -6.11 12.43
CA PRO A 86 -12.25 -7.18 12.56
C PRO A 86 -13.57 -6.74 11.91
N CYS A 87 -13.77 -7.13 10.66
CA CYS A 87 -14.99 -6.82 9.91
C CYS A 87 -16.07 -7.87 10.17
N ARG A 88 -16.53 -7.97 11.42
CA ARG A 88 -17.64 -8.86 11.80
C ARG A 88 -18.98 -8.16 11.62
N ASP A 89 -19.08 -6.93 12.11
CA ASP A 89 -20.25 -6.07 12.05
C ASP A 89 -19.83 -4.58 12.17
N VAL A 90 -20.75 -3.66 11.87
CA VAL A 90 -20.48 -2.22 11.82
C VAL A 90 -20.16 -1.63 13.20
N LEU A 91 -20.79 -2.13 14.27
CA LEU A 91 -20.56 -1.63 15.63
C LEU A 91 -19.16 -2.01 16.10
N SER A 92 -18.77 -3.27 15.93
CA SER A 92 -17.42 -3.76 16.23
C SER A 92 -16.33 -2.98 15.48
N VAL A 93 -16.59 -2.66 14.20
CA VAL A 93 -15.70 -1.82 13.40
C VAL A 93 -15.61 -0.44 14.01
N ARG A 94 -16.74 0.22 14.27
CA ARG A 94 -16.77 1.57 14.86
C ARG A 94 -16.01 1.63 16.18
N GLU A 95 -16.27 0.71 17.10
CA GLU A 95 -15.60 0.65 18.40
C GLU A 95 -14.09 0.42 18.26
N THR A 96 -13.69 -0.45 17.33
CA THR A 96 -12.27 -0.69 17.06
C THR A 96 -11.59 0.58 16.53
N LEU A 97 -12.20 1.28 15.58
CA LEU A 97 -11.66 2.52 15.02
C LEU A 97 -11.55 3.62 16.09
N LEU A 98 -12.59 3.80 16.91
CA LEU A 98 -12.59 4.81 17.98
C LEU A 98 -11.50 4.52 19.02
N ARG A 99 -11.39 3.26 19.48
CA ARG A 99 -10.36 2.86 20.46
C ARG A 99 -8.95 3.12 19.95
N ILE A 100 -8.72 2.94 18.65
CA ILE A 100 -7.41 3.17 18.01
C ILE A 100 -7.13 4.67 17.88
N LEU A 101 -8.15 5.46 17.55
CA LEU A 101 -8.02 6.92 17.49
C LEU A 101 -7.84 7.52 18.89
N GLU A 102 -8.37 6.91 19.95
CA GLU A 102 -8.12 7.34 21.33
C GLU A 102 -6.73 6.95 21.84
N TRP A 103 -6.22 5.78 21.43
CA TRP A 103 -4.95 5.23 21.93
C TRP A 103 -4.05 4.70 20.79
N PRO A 104 -3.53 5.59 19.91
CA PRO A 104 -2.79 5.18 18.70
C PRO A 104 -1.49 4.44 19.01
N GLU A 105 -0.88 4.72 20.16
CA GLU A 105 0.37 4.11 20.66
C GLU A 105 0.32 2.57 20.64
N ARG A 106 -0.86 2.01 20.90
CA ARG A 106 -1.07 0.57 21.06
C ARG A 106 -0.90 -0.21 19.76
N LEU A 107 -0.94 0.47 18.61
CA LEU A 107 -0.76 -0.13 17.28
C LEU A 107 0.54 0.26 16.60
N LEU A 108 1.43 0.98 17.27
CA LEU A 108 2.75 1.31 16.74
C LEU A 108 3.68 0.10 16.80
N ARG A 109 3.33 -0.97 16.08
CA ARG A 109 4.23 -2.10 15.88
C ARG A 109 5.29 -1.71 14.85
N PRO A 110 6.54 -2.17 15.01
CA PRO A 110 7.54 -2.05 13.97
C PRO A 110 7.06 -2.84 12.75
N VAL A 111 6.61 -2.10 11.73
CA VAL A 111 6.19 -2.67 10.45
C VAL A 111 7.43 -3.23 9.79
N ARG A 112 7.44 -4.54 9.54
CA ARG A 112 8.40 -5.13 8.61
C ARG A 112 7.94 -4.78 7.20
N LEU A 113 8.86 -4.40 6.33
CA LEU A 113 8.56 -4.16 4.91
C LEU A 113 7.71 -5.34 4.41
N PRO A 114 6.43 -5.13 4.05
CA PRO A 114 5.52 -6.22 3.68
C PRO A 114 6.01 -6.96 2.43
N LEU A 115 6.95 -6.35 1.70
CA LEU A 115 7.77 -6.98 0.67
C LEU A 115 9.19 -6.39 0.73
N PRO A 116 10.22 -7.12 1.17
CA PRO A 116 11.59 -6.65 1.06
C PRO A 116 11.99 -6.63 -0.42
N LEU A 117 12.00 -5.45 -1.02
CA LEU A 117 12.61 -5.20 -2.33
C LEU A 117 14.08 -4.84 -2.11
N SER A 118 14.98 -5.48 -2.85
CA SER A 118 16.38 -5.04 -2.87
C SER A 118 16.48 -3.63 -3.47
N PRO A 119 17.56 -2.87 -3.19
CA PRO A 119 17.76 -1.54 -3.78
C PRO A 119 17.58 -1.53 -5.30
N ARG A 120 18.17 -2.53 -5.99
CA ARG A 120 18.03 -2.69 -7.44
C ARG A 120 16.61 -3.07 -7.88
N GLN A 121 15.88 -3.86 -7.10
CA GLN A 121 14.46 -4.14 -7.38
C GLN A 121 13.60 -2.89 -7.25
N ARG A 122 13.91 -2.01 -6.29
CA ARG A 122 13.25 -0.72 -6.11
C ARG A 122 13.49 0.20 -7.30
N GLU A 123 14.74 0.36 -7.73
CA GLU A 123 15.08 1.18 -8.90
C GLU A 123 14.39 0.70 -10.17
N ILE A 124 14.34 -0.62 -10.40
CA ILE A 124 13.64 -1.21 -11.55
C ILE A 124 12.13 -1.00 -11.44
N LEU A 125 11.55 -1.11 -10.24
CA LEU A 125 10.14 -0.79 -10.00
C LEU A 125 9.86 0.68 -10.29
N ASP A 126 10.66 1.60 -9.76
CA ASP A 126 10.51 3.04 -9.95
C ASP A 126 10.62 3.43 -11.42
N GLY A 127 11.62 2.91 -12.15
CA GLY A 127 11.73 3.10 -13.59
C GLY A 127 10.51 2.54 -14.35
N THR A 128 9.96 1.41 -13.90
CA THR A 128 8.76 0.83 -14.51
C THR A 128 7.53 1.68 -14.27
N LEU A 129 7.35 2.19 -13.05
CA LEU A 129 6.25 3.10 -12.69
C LEU A 129 6.39 4.46 -13.37
N ALA A 130 7.62 4.92 -13.63
CA ALA A 130 7.92 6.09 -14.45
C ALA A 130 7.72 5.84 -15.97
N LYS A 131 7.11 4.72 -16.33
CA LYS A 131 6.82 4.30 -17.71
C LYS A 131 8.07 4.16 -18.61
N LYS A 132 9.26 3.97 -18.03
CA LYS A 132 10.50 3.75 -18.79
C LYS A 132 10.51 2.38 -19.46
N THR A 133 11.12 2.31 -20.64
CA THR A 133 11.32 1.06 -21.37
C THR A 133 12.35 0.17 -20.67
N VAL A 134 12.38 -1.12 -20.99
CA VAL A 134 13.39 -2.04 -20.44
C VAL A 134 14.80 -1.55 -20.73
N SER A 135 15.07 -1.16 -21.98
CA SER A 135 16.39 -0.74 -22.42
C SER A 135 16.80 0.61 -21.79
N GLN A 136 15.85 1.52 -21.52
CA GLN A 136 16.12 2.73 -20.76
C GLN A 136 16.55 2.42 -19.32
N ILE A 137 15.80 1.56 -18.62
CA ILE A 137 16.13 1.15 -17.24
C ILE A 137 17.47 0.40 -17.22
N ALA A 138 17.71 -0.48 -18.19
CA ALA A 138 18.94 -1.25 -18.30
C ALA A 138 20.16 -0.34 -18.45
N ARG A 139 20.06 0.66 -19.34
CA ARG A 139 21.09 1.67 -19.55
C ARG A 139 21.34 2.52 -18.32
N GLU A 140 20.29 3.01 -17.66
CA GLU A 140 20.41 3.84 -16.45
C GLU A 140 21.04 3.09 -15.27
N LEU A 141 20.74 1.80 -15.12
CA LEU A 141 21.22 1.00 -13.99
C LEU A 141 22.50 0.20 -14.29
N GLY A 142 23.06 0.33 -15.50
CA GLY A 142 24.24 -0.40 -15.94
C GLY A 142 24.05 -1.93 -15.92
N VAL A 143 22.87 -2.41 -16.34
CA VAL A 143 22.53 -3.84 -16.39
C VAL A 143 22.08 -4.26 -17.78
N THR A 144 21.93 -5.56 -17.99
CA THR A 144 21.37 -6.09 -19.25
C THR A 144 19.84 -6.02 -19.23
N ASP A 145 19.23 -5.88 -20.41
CA ASP A 145 17.78 -5.97 -20.60
C ASP A 145 17.21 -7.26 -19.99
N ARG A 146 17.94 -8.38 -20.14
CA ARG A 146 17.57 -9.68 -19.54
C ARG A 146 17.48 -9.61 -18.01
N ALA A 147 18.40 -8.91 -17.35
CA ALA A 147 18.37 -8.73 -15.90
C ALA A 147 17.17 -7.89 -15.47
N VAL A 148 16.82 -6.84 -16.24
CA VAL A 148 15.61 -6.03 -15.99
C VAL A 148 14.35 -6.87 -16.16
N PHE A 149 14.25 -7.70 -17.21
CA PHE A 149 13.11 -8.61 -17.40
C PHE A 149 12.96 -9.62 -16.26
N ALA A 150 14.07 -10.26 -15.85
CA ALA A 150 14.07 -11.19 -14.73
C ALA A 150 13.64 -10.52 -13.43
N SER A 151 14.16 -9.31 -13.15
CA SER A 151 13.78 -8.53 -11.97
C SER A 151 12.31 -8.12 -12.00
N ARG A 152 11.79 -7.66 -13.14
CA ARG A 152 10.36 -7.36 -13.32
C ARG A 152 9.47 -8.58 -13.06
N ARG A 153 9.89 -9.78 -13.49
CA ARG A 153 9.17 -11.02 -13.20
C ARG A 153 9.11 -11.29 -11.70
N THR A 154 10.24 -11.19 -11.02
CA THR A 154 10.31 -11.34 -9.57
C THR A 154 9.47 -10.30 -8.83
N LEU A 155 9.50 -9.05 -9.29
CA LEU A 155 8.67 -7.95 -8.78
C LEU A 155 7.17 -8.26 -8.93
N MET A 156 6.74 -8.73 -10.11
CA MET A 156 5.35 -9.14 -10.33
C MET A 156 4.93 -10.26 -9.38
N THR A 157 5.74 -11.30 -9.24
CA THR A 157 5.47 -12.39 -8.27
C THR A 157 5.37 -11.85 -6.85
N LYS A 158 6.33 -11.01 -6.44
CA LYS A 158 6.33 -10.37 -5.12
C LYS A 158 5.03 -9.59 -4.90
N MET A 159 4.61 -8.74 -5.83
CA MET A 159 3.41 -7.91 -5.73
C MET A 159 2.09 -8.65 -6.00
N GLY A 160 2.13 -9.92 -6.45
CA GLY A 160 0.93 -10.69 -6.78
C GLY A 160 0.33 -10.33 -8.14
N LEU A 161 1.12 -9.74 -9.02
CA LEU A 161 0.76 -9.33 -10.36
C LEU A 161 0.90 -10.50 -11.34
N ARG A 162 -0.03 -10.60 -12.29
CA ARG A 162 -0.03 -11.68 -13.28
C ARG A 162 0.67 -11.27 -14.56
N ASN A 163 0.65 -9.98 -14.89
CA ASN A 163 1.21 -9.48 -16.13
C ASN A 163 1.79 -8.06 -15.98
N ARG A 164 2.50 -7.62 -17.02
CA ARG A 164 3.12 -6.30 -17.08
C ARG A 164 2.08 -5.16 -17.06
N MET A 165 0.91 -5.34 -17.65
CA MET A 165 -0.13 -4.31 -17.67
C MET A 165 -0.61 -4.00 -16.26
N ASP A 166 -0.78 -5.03 -15.43
CA ASP A 166 -1.11 -4.85 -14.02
C ASP A 166 -0.01 -4.04 -13.29
N LEU A 167 1.27 -4.29 -13.62
CA LEU A 167 2.41 -3.53 -13.06
C LEU A 167 2.39 -2.06 -13.48
N MET A 168 2.03 -1.79 -14.74
CA MET A 168 1.96 -0.44 -15.30
C MET A 168 0.74 0.33 -14.77
N GLY A 169 -0.39 -0.35 -14.55
CA GLY A 169 -1.61 0.25 -13.99
C GLY A 169 -1.44 0.80 -12.56
N LEU A 170 -0.38 0.39 -11.86
CA LEU A 170 -0.02 0.94 -10.54
C LEU A 170 0.54 2.36 -10.62
N ALA A 171 1.08 2.76 -11.77
CA ALA A 171 1.56 4.12 -11.96
C ALA A 171 0.39 5.12 -12.01
N ASP A 172 -0.73 4.71 -12.60
CA ASP A 172 -1.84 5.63 -12.92
C ASP A 172 -2.83 5.81 -11.76
N GLY A 173 -2.56 5.23 -10.58
CA GLY A 173 -3.35 5.48 -9.38
C GLY A 173 -4.79 5.02 -9.53
N GLY A 174 -5.00 3.71 -9.71
CA GLY A 174 -6.33 3.12 -9.64
C GLY A 174 -7.34 3.77 -10.59
N ALA A 175 -7.00 3.89 -11.87
CA ALA A 175 -8.04 4.04 -12.88
C ALA A 175 -8.85 2.74 -12.88
N GLU A 176 -10.15 2.89 -12.60
CA GLU A 176 -11.22 1.88 -12.66
C GLU A 176 -10.83 0.63 -13.45
N MET A 177 -10.61 -0.49 -12.77
CA MET A 177 -10.75 -1.78 -13.44
C MET A 177 -12.24 -1.95 -13.74
N SER A 178 -12.62 -1.57 -14.96
CA SER A 178 -13.97 -1.58 -15.48
C SER A 178 -14.67 -2.90 -15.16
N LEU A 179 -15.72 -2.76 -14.35
CA LEU A 179 -16.89 -3.61 -14.40
C LEU A 179 -17.49 -3.53 -15.80
N GLU A 180 -17.11 -4.44 -16.69
CA GLU A 180 -17.99 -4.89 -17.77
C GLU A 180 -17.75 -6.38 -17.99
N ARG A 181 -18.43 -7.22 -17.20
CA ARG A 181 -18.84 -8.52 -17.70
C ARG A 181 -20.10 -8.30 -18.51
N SER A 182 -19.86 -8.12 -19.80
CA SER A 182 -20.82 -8.24 -20.89
C SER A 182 -21.83 -9.35 -20.61
N GLY A 183 -23.10 -8.97 -20.58
CA GLY A 183 -24.20 -9.90 -20.72
C GLY A 183 -24.16 -10.52 -22.11
N ARG A 184 -24.23 -11.85 -22.13
CA ARG A 184 -25.00 -12.61 -23.10
C ARG A 184 -25.24 -14.00 -22.55
#